data_AF-A0A0D6AY83-F1
#
_entry.id   AF-A0A0D6AY83-F1
#
_cell.length_a   1.000
_cell.length_b   1.000
_cell.length_c   1.000
_cell.angle_alpha   90.00
_cell.angle_beta   90.00
_cell.angle_gamma   90.00
#
_symmetry.space_group_name_H-M   'P 1'
#
loop_
_entity.id
_entity.type
_entity.pdbx_description
1 polymer ?
#
loop_
_entity_poly.entity_id
_entity_poly.type
_entity_poly.pdbx_seq_one_letter_code
_entity_poly.pdbx_strand_id
1 'polypeptide(L)' 'MEGQDGATERAQDRDDGSPEGLAMTLLQTIRHSTGETTQHDARILTGGGNTAVIVLDGVAYTLRITRSGKLILTK' A
#
# COMPACT_ATOMS: atom_id res chain seq x y z
N MET A 1 7.25 58.48 44.14
CA MET A 1 6.53 57.27 44.52
C MET A 1 5.78 56.81 43.28
N GLU A 2 6.44 56.07 42.39
CA GLU A 2 6.73 54.62 42.46
C GLU A 2 5.62 53.80 41.79
N GLY A 3 6.04 52.80 41.00
CA GLY A 3 5.24 51.80 40.28
C GLY A 3 4.90 52.25 38.85
N GLN A 4 5.58 51.85 37.77
CA GLN A 4 6.14 50.54 37.41
C GLN A 4 5.14 49.39 37.54
N ASP A 5 4.78 48.85 36.37
CA ASP A 5 4.72 47.42 36.06
C ASP A 5 3.37 46.86 35.56
N GLY A 6 3.46 46.28 34.36
CA GLY A 6 2.84 44.99 34.10
C GLY A 6 1.46 45.00 33.45
N ALA A 7 1.43 45.14 32.13
CA ALA A 7 0.46 44.40 31.33
C ALA A 7 1.06 44.06 29.97
N THR A 8 2.00 43.11 30.02
CA THR A 8 2.25 42.05 29.05
C THR A 8 1.54 42.19 27.71
N GLU A 9 2.34 42.66 26.75
CA GLU A 9 2.16 42.48 25.31
C GLU A 9 1.98 40.99 25.01
N ARG A 10 0.73 40.55 24.80
CA ARG A 10 0.45 39.20 24.31
C ARG A 10 0.76 39.17 22.82
N ALA A 11 2.00 38.80 22.52
CA ALA A 11 2.44 38.34 21.21
C ALA A 11 1.42 37.32 20.67
N GLN A 12 0.64 37.73 19.68
CA GLN A 12 -0.09 36.81 18.81
C GLN A 12 0.86 36.41 17.68
N ASP A 13 1.90 35.67 18.05
CA ASP A 13 2.67 34.85 17.10
C ASP A 13 1.98 33.48 17.07
N ARG A 14 1.03 33.31 16.14
CA ARG A 14 0.57 31.99 15.73
C ARG A 14 1.18 31.68 14.37
N ASP A 15 2.47 31.40 14.41
CA ASP A 15 3.16 30.65 13.37
C ASP A 15 2.74 29.17 13.48
N ASP A 16 1.82 28.74 12.61
CA ASP A 16 1.40 27.33 12.43
C ASP A 16 2.22 26.65 11.32
N GLY A 17 3.42 27.15 11.03
CA GLY A 17 4.34 26.57 10.04
C GLY A 17 5.06 25.33 10.54
N SER A 18 4.36 24.31 11.05
CA SER A 18 4.97 23.05 11.47
C SER A 18 5.77 22.40 10.31
N PRO A 19 7.10 22.22 10.42
CA PRO A 19 7.93 21.63 9.35
C PRO A 19 7.71 20.12 9.15
N GLU A 20 6.88 19.48 9.99
CA GLU A 20 6.62 18.05 9.94
C GLU A 20 5.76 17.61 8.74
N GLY A 21 4.93 18.51 8.18
CA GLY A 21 4.08 18.20 7.02
C GLY A 21 4.87 17.92 5.73
N LEU A 22 6.03 18.58 5.56
CA LEU A 22 6.88 18.40 4.38
C LEU A 22 7.79 17.17 4.52
N ALA A 23 8.23 16.85 5.74
CA ALA A 23 9.00 15.63 6.02
C ALA A 23 8.16 14.35 5.89
N MET A 24 6.87 14.38 6.27
CA MET A 24 5.97 13.22 6.11
C MET A 24 5.68 12.87 4.64
N THR A 25 5.77 13.82 3.71
CA THR A 25 5.55 13.56 2.26
C THR A 25 6.78 12.92 1.59
N LEU A 26 8.00 13.26 2.03
CA LEU A 26 9.23 12.77 1.39
C LEU A 26 9.52 11.29 1.72
N LEU A 27 9.25 10.84 2.95
CA LEU A 27 9.37 9.42 3.35
C LEU A 27 8.23 8.55 2.80
N GLN A 28 7.08 9.13 2.43
CA GLN A 28 5.99 8.38 1.82
C GLN A 28 6.34 7.96 0.38
N THR A 29 7.03 8.83 -0.36
CA THR A 29 7.36 8.60 -1.78
C THR A 29 8.42 7.50 -1.97
N ILE A 30 9.36 7.37 -1.04
CA ILE A 30 10.43 6.34 -1.11
C ILE A 30 9.91 4.94 -0.73
N ARG A 31 8.78 4.84 0.01
CA ARG A 31 8.12 3.55 0.32
C ARG A 31 7.27 3.01 -0.83
N HIS A 32 7.07 3.77 -1.90
CA HIS A 32 6.45 3.28 -3.13
C HIS A 32 7.50 2.76 -4.11
N SER A 33 8.19 1.69 -3.73
CA SER A 33 8.74 0.75 -4.71
C SER A 33 7.89 -0.53 -4.70
N THR A 34 6.58 -0.38 -4.80
CA THR A 34 5.67 -1.53 -4.90
C THR A 34 5.58 -1.90 -6.37
N GLY A 35 6.51 -2.75 -6.83
CA GLY A 35 6.41 -3.36 -8.15
C GLY A 35 5.00 -3.92 -8.32
N GLU A 36 4.29 -3.47 -9.36
CA GLU A 36 2.96 -3.96 -9.68
C GLU A 36 3.06 -5.46 -9.97
N THR A 37 2.72 -6.27 -8.97
CA THR A 37 2.58 -7.71 -9.18
C THR A 37 1.45 -7.91 -10.19
N THR A 38 1.76 -8.54 -11.32
CA THR A 38 0.77 -8.83 -12.34
C THR A 38 -0.35 -9.69 -11.76
N GLN A 39 -1.58 -9.17 -11.77
CA GLN A 39 -2.76 -9.88 -11.31
C GLN A 39 -3.42 -10.59 -12.50
N HIS A 40 -3.76 -11.86 -12.33
CA HIS A 40 -4.49 -12.65 -13.31
C HIS A 40 -5.77 -13.21 -12.70
N ASP A 41 -6.88 -13.20 -13.46
CA ASP A 41 -8.12 -13.88 -13.07
C ASP A 41 -7.97 -15.39 -13.31
N ALA A 42 -8.17 -16.18 -12.25
CA ALA A 42 -8.09 -17.63 -12.31
C ALA A 42 -9.11 -18.25 -13.28
N ARG A 43 -10.29 -17.64 -13.47
CA ARG A 43 -11.32 -18.12 -14.41
C ARG A 43 -10.91 -17.92 -15.86
N ILE A 44 -10.11 -16.90 -16.13
CA ILE A 44 -9.51 -16.69 -17.45
C ILE A 44 -8.43 -17.74 -17.67
N LEU A 45 -7.56 -17.97 -16.68
CA LEU A 45 -6.52 -18.99 -16.76
C LEU A 45 -7.08 -20.41 -16.96
N THR A 46 -8.28 -20.70 -16.45
CA THR A 46 -8.96 -21.99 -16.64
C THR A 46 -9.85 -22.08 -17.88
N GLY A 47 -9.91 -21.04 -18.72
CA GLY A 47 -10.77 -21.02 -19.91
C GLY A 47 -12.26 -21.17 -19.57
N GLY A 48 -12.70 -20.67 -18.41
CA GLY A 48 -14.08 -20.81 -17.92
C GLY A 48 -14.39 -22.14 -17.22
N GLY A 49 -13.47 -23.11 -17.23
CA GLY A 49 -13.57 -24.34 -16.45
C GLY A 49 -13.07 -24.18 -15.01
N ASN A 50 -12.90 -25.31 -14.32
CA ASN A 50 -12.31 -25.35 -12.98
C ASN A 50 -10.85 -25.80 -12.96
N THR A 51 -10.26 -26.12 -14.12
CA THR A 51 -8.92 -26.71 -14.21
C THR A 51 -8.18 -26.20 -15.44
N ALA A 52 -6.88 -25.93 -15.28
CA ALA A 52 -5.95 -25.62 -16.36
C ALA A 52 -4.60 -26.26 -16.11
N VAL A 53 -3.84 -26.48 -17.20
CA VAL A 53 -2.44 -26.89 -17.13
C VAL A 53 -1.56 -25.66 -17.31
N ILE A 54 -0.64 -25.45 -16.37
CA ILE A 54 0.38 -24.42 -16.42
C ILE A 54 1.72 -25.12 -16.59
N VAL A 55 2.46 -24.78 -17.64
CA VAL A 55 3.80 -25.32 -17.87
C VAL A 55 4.82 -24.35 -17.30
N LEU A 56 5.66 -24.83 -16.38
CA LEU A 56 6.80 -24.11 -15.82
C LEU A 56 8.04 -24.98 -16.00
N ASP A 57 9.05 -24.46 -16.71
CA ASP A 57 10.30 -25.17 -16.99
C ASP A 57 10.10 -26.57 -17.62
N GLY A 58 9.09 -26.70 -18.49
CA GLY A 58 8.73 -27.97 -19.13
C GLY A 58 7.99 -28.95 -18.22
N VAL A 59 7.76 -28.61 -16.96
CA VAL A 59 6.94 -29.38 -16.03
C VAL A 59 5.49 -28.90 -16.09
N ALA A 60 4.57 -29.83 -16.30
CA ALA A 60 3.15 -29.54 -16.26
C ALA A 60 2.68 -29.48 -14.80
N TYR A 61 1.98 -28.41 -14.44
CA TYR A 61 1.26 -28.26 -13.18
C TYR A 61 -0.23 -28.11 -13.47
N THR A 62 -1.06 -28.69 -12.63
CA THR A 62 -2.51 -28.55 -12.69
C THR A 62 -2.96 -27.47 -11.72
N LEU A 63 -3.48 -26.36 -12.25
CA LEU A 63 -4.23 -25.37 -11.49
C LEU A 63 -5.69 -25.82 -11.38
N ARG A 64 -6.25 -25.84 -10.16
CA ARG A 64 -7.66 -26.14 -9.92
C ARG A 64 -8.34 -25.13 -9.00
N ILE A 65 -9.52 -24.65 -9.41
CA ILE A 65 -10.44 -23.87 -8.56
C ILE A 65 -11.31 -24.86 -7.79
N THR A 66 -11.21 -24.87 -6.46
CA THR A 66 -12.01 -25.75 -5.60
C THR A 66 -13.45 -25.28 -5.50
N ARG A 67 -14.34 -26.14 -4.98
CA ARG A 67 -15.73 -25.75 -4.65
C ARG A 67 -15.80 -24.62 -3.61
N SER A 68 -14.79 -24.49 -2.76
CA SER A 68 -14.67 -23.40 -1.78
C SER A 68 -14.03 -22.12 -2.36
N GLY A 69 -13.73 -22.09 -3.67
CA GLY A 69 -13.14 -20.93 -4.34
C GLY A 69 -11.65 -20.75 -4.09
N LYS A 70 -10.97 -21.74 -3.50
CA LYS A 70 -9.50 -21.72 -3.33
C LYS A 70 -8.82 -22.22 -4.59
N LEU A 71 -7.60 -21.76 -4.81
CA LEU A 71 -6.73 -22.27 -5.88
C LEU A 71 -5.80 -23.33 -5.31
N ILE A 72 -5.65 -24.42 -6.04
CA ILE A 72 -4.67 -25.48 -5.76
C ILE A 72 -3.81 -25.63 -7.00
N LEU A 73 -2.50 -25.66 -6.81
CA LEU A 73 -1.53 -26.03 -7.85
C LEU A 73 -0.88 -27.35 -7.45
N THR A 74 -1.02 -28.37 -8.30
CA THR A 74 -0.34 -29.67 -8.11
C THR A 74 0.58 -29.93 -9.29
N LYS A 75 1.74 -30.53 -9.03
CA LYS A 75 2.57 -31.10 -10.09
C LYS A 75 1.86 -32.28 -10.74
#